data_AF-A0A0Q7F451-F1
#
_entry.id   AF-A0A0Q7F451-F1
#
_cell.length_a   1.000
_cell.length_b   1.000
_cell.length_c   1.000
_cell.angle_alpha   90.00
_cell.angle_beta   90.00
_cell.angle_gamma   90.00
#
_symmetry.space_group_name_H-M   'P 1'
#
loop_
_entity.id
_entity.type
_entity.pdbx_description
1 polymer ?
#
loop_
_entity_poly.entity_id
_entity_poly.type
_entity_poly.pdbx_seq_one_letter_code
_entity_poly.pdbx_strand_id
1 'polypeptide(L)'
;MKHAQLFLAGILAACSPSEKASSADAVQASAAPNPATSAEAPASGPQLTFPVACVVGQTCEVQNYVDHDPGPGAKDFRCGTNTYDGHGGIDIRIHDMAAQRAGVAVLAAAPGRVARLRDGVADVSVRTTGAAAVSGAECGNGVVVDHGDGWETQYCHLAKGSLKIAVGEQVAAGQPLANIGLSGNTEYPHAHITVRHNSAMVDPFAPALAPAACDVGTGGRGMWRPQAADAMAYKTGAVLNAGFADAPVSMDAIEAGGITAPTTASPMLVAYVRAINLHGGDVQELTIVGPDGRPVATGGQPPLDRAKAQYMTFVGKRATGAAWPKGEYRATYVVRRGSETAVSRTFSVRLGD
;
A
#
# COMPACT_ATOMS: atom_id res chain seq x y z
N MET A 1 23.55 12.68 49.62
CA MET A 1 23.49 12.59 51.10
C MET A 1 22.04 12.38 51.52
N LYS A 2 21.84 11.38 52.38
CA LYS A 2 20.78 11.16 53.41
C LYS A 2 19.40 11.80 53.16
N HIS A 3 18.38 10.97 52.90
CA HIS A 3 17.39 10.44 53.87
C HIS A 3 16.41 11.50 54.42
N ALA A 4 15.13 11.31 54.12
CA ALA A 4 14.07 11.52 55.09
C ALA A 4 12.96 10.49 54.83
N GLN A 5 12.64 9.77 55.90
CA GLN A 5 11.74 8.64 56.02
C GLN A 5 10.40 9.12 56.61
N LEU A 6 9.36 8.33 56.29
CA LEU A 6 8.40 7.72 57.22
C LEU A 6 7.05 8.37 57.59
N PHE A 7 6.09 7.42 57.66
CA PHE A 7 4.96 7.26 58.58
C PHE A 7 3.65 8.00 58.28
N LEU A 8 2.46 7.41 58.48
CA LEU A 8 1.99 6.05 58.82
C LEU A 8 0.45 6.04 58.69
N ALA A 9 -0.12 4.86 58.40
CA ALA A 9 -1.42 4.33 58.85
C ALA A 9 -2.75 4.98 58.41
N GLY A 10 -3.64 4.10 57.92
CA GLY A 10 -4.81 3.79 58.75
C GLY A 10 -6.10 3.37 58.04
N ILE A 11 -6.42 2.08 58.20
CA ILE A 11 -7.73 1.53 58.62
C ILE A 11 -8.66 0.96 57.52
N LEU A 12 -8.90 -0.35 57.70
CA LEU A 12 -9.93 -1.21 57.14
C LEU A 12 -11.34 -0.81 57.58
N ALA A 13 -12.36 -1.13 56.78
CA ALA A 13 -13.55 -1.86 57.25
C ALA A 13 -14.41 -2.34 56.07
N ALA A 14 -14.60 -3.65 56.00
CA ALA A 14 -15.68 -4.31 55.29
C ALA A 14 -16.93 -4.35 56.18
N CYS A 15 -18.14 -4.34 55.59
CA CYS A 15 -19.35 -4.94 56.17
C CYS A 15 -20.53 -4.96 55.17
N SER A 16 -20.86 -6.16 54.66
CA SER A 16 -22.24 -6.68 54.52
C SER A 16 -22.60 -7.35 55.87
N PRO A 17 -23.87 -7.70 56.27
CA PRO A 17 -24.86 -8.47 55.48
C PRO A 17 -26.36 -8.36 55.92
N SER A 18 -27.16 -9.36 55.50
CA SER A 18 -28.43 -9.90 56.08
C SER A 18 -29.72 -9.56 55.30
N GLU A 19 -30.27 -10.47 54.48
CA GLU A 19 -31.13 -11.67 54.72
C GLU A 19 -32.64 -11.39 54.80
N LYS A 20 -33.43 -12.10 53.98
CA LYS A 20 -34.41 -13.11 54.43
C LYS A 20 -35.06 -13.85 53.25
N ALA A 21 -35.22 -15.16 53.44
CA ALA A 21 -35.92 -16.09 52.57
C ALA A 21 -37.36 -16.35 53.07
N SER A 22 -38.26 -16.75 52.16
CA SER A 22 -39.25 -17.85 52.32
C SER A 22 -40.40 -17.68 51.33
N SER A 23 -40.57 -18.60 50.37
CA SER A 23 -41.55 -19.70 50.42
C SER A 23 -41.85 -20.19 49.00
N ALA A 24 -41.86 -21.51 48.85
CA ALA A 24 -42.11 -22.24 47.62
C ALA A 24 -43.55 -22.10 47.12
N ASP A 25 -43.73 -22.05 45.81
CA ASP A 25 -44.83 -22.73 45.12
C ASP A 25 -44.39 -23.10 43.70
N ALA A 26 -44.59 -24.36 43.36
CA ALA A 26 -44.23 -24.96 42.09
C ALA A 26 -45.33 -24.66 41.05
N VAL A 27 -44.93 -24.07 39.91
CA VAL A 27 -45.75 -24.07 38.70
C VAL A 27 -44.86 -24.45 37.52
N GLN A 28 -45.24 -25.54 36.84
CA GLN A 28 -44.63 -26.03 35.61
C GLN A 28 -44.65 -24.96 34.53
N ALA A 29 -43.46 -24.50 34.11
CA ALA A 29 -43.32 -23.67 32.92
C ALA A 29 -43.17 -24.57 31.69
N SER A 30 -44.21 -24.60 30.87
CA SER A 30 -44.16 -25.12 29.50
C SER A 30 -43.16 -24.28 28.69
N ALA A 31 -42.22 -24.95 28.02
CA ALA A 31 -41.28 -24.32 27.11
C ALA A 31 -42.02 -23.71 25.92
N ALA A 32 -42.07 -22.37 25.86
CA ALA A 32 -42.40 -21.65 24.64
C ALA A 32 -41.13 -21.52 23.78
N PRO A 33 -41.17 -21.82 22.48
CA PRO A 33 -40.02 -21.62 21.61
C PRO A 33 -39.76 -20.11 21.44
N ASN A 34 -38.54 -19.68 21.79
CA ASN A 34 -38.01 -18.38 21.39
C ASN A 34 -38.11 -18.26 19.86
N PRO A 35 -38.67 -17.18 19.30
CA PRO A 35 -38.35 -16.82 17.95
C PRO A 35 -36.88 -16.38 17.98
N ALA A 36 -35.98 -17.29 17.58
CA ALA A 36 -34.65 -16.91 17.17
C ALA A 36 -34.83 -15.90 16.04
N THR A 37 -34.68 -14.62 16.36
CA THR A 37 -34.37 -13.59 15.38
C THR A 37 -33.13 -14.10 14.67
N SER A 38 -33.36 -14.58 13.45
CA SER A 38 -32.29 -14.91 12.52
C SER A 38 -31.52 -13.61 12.36
N ALA A 39 -30.31 -13.54 12.90
CA ALA A 39 -29.38 -12.49 12.53
C ALA A 39 -29.18 -12.64 11.03
N GLU A 40 -29.80 -11.74 10.28
CA GLU A 40 -29.65 -11.65 8.84
C GLU A 40 -28.15 -11.53 8.57
N ALA A 41 -27.60 -12.46 7.78
CA ALA A 41 -26.23 -12.35 7.33
C ALA A 41 -26.07 -10.95 6.71
N PRO A 42 -25.02 -10.19 7.03
CA PRO A 42 -24.87 -8.85 6.48
C PRO A 42 -25.00 -8.93 4.95
N ALA A 43 -25.80 -8.04 4.39
CA ALA A 43 -25.96 -7.89 2.94
C ALA A 43 -24.58 -8.01 2.28
N SER A 44 -24.46 -8.84 1.24
CA SER A 44 -23.20 -9.05 0.56
C SER A 44 -22.66 -7.68 0.14
N GLY A 45 -21.56 -7.25 0.76
CA GLY A 45 -20.99 -5.92 0.55
C GLY A 45 -20.71 -5.63 -0.92
N PRO A 46 -20.41 -4.36 -1.28
CA PRO A 46 -20.24 -3.98 -2.67
C PRO A 46 -19.16 -4.81 -3.38
N GLN A 47 -19.43 -5.24 -4.61
CA GLN A 47 -18.43 -5.90 -5.45
C GLN A 47 -17.50 -4.85 -6.07
N LEU A 48 -16.23 -4.87 -5.66
CA LEU A 48 -15.24 -3.85 -5.99
C LEU A 48 -14.51 -4.15 -7.30
N THR A 49 -14.28 -3.10 -8.09
CA THR A 49 -13.41 -3.06 -9.27
C THR A 49 -12.10 -2.37 -8.93
N PHE A 50 -11.07 -2.55 -9.77
CA PHE A 50 -9.77 -1.94 -9.55
C PHE A 50 -9.88 -0.39 -9.60
N PRO A 51 -9.46 0.34 -8.54
CA PRO A 51 -9.83 1.74 -8.38
C PRO A 51 -8.85 2.74 -9.01
N VAL A 52 -7.97 2.31 -9.92
CA VAL A 52 -6.98 3.18 -10.55
C VAL A 52 -6.87 2.87 -12.04
N ALA A 53 -6.80 3.91 -12.88
CA ALA A 53 -6.57 3.80 -14.32
C ALA A 53 -5.08 3.55 -14.62
N CYS A 54 -4.59 2.39 -14.21
CA CYS A 54 -3.21 1.95 -14.42
C CYS A 54 -3.14 0.45 -14.68
N VAL A 55 -1.99 -0.03 -15.18
CA VAL A 55 -1.73 -1.45 -15.38
C VAL A 55 -0.75 -1.92 -14.31
N VAL A 56 -1.23 -2.75 -13.38
CA VAL A 56 -0.42 -3.30 -12.28
C VAL A 56 0.76 -4.09 -12.86
N GLY A 57 1.98 -3.85 -12.36
CA GLY A 57 3.20 -4.46 -12.89
C GLY A 57 3.85 -3.72 -14.07
N GLN A 58 3.20 -2.68 -14.60
CA GLN A 58 3.71 -1.88 -15.72
C GLN A 58 3.75 -0.38 -15.43
N THR A 59 2.69 0.19 -14.86
CA THR A 59 2.60 1.64 -14.58
C THR A 59 2.23 1.95 -13.13
N CYS A 60 1.93 0.92 -12.34
CA CYS A 60 1.63 1.02 -10.92
C CYS A 60 1.86 -0.32 -10.23
N GLU A 61 1.92 -0.30 -8.90
CA GLU A 61 1.97 -1.49 -8.05
C GLU A 61 1.10 -1.31 -6.80
N VAL A 62 0.57 -2.41 -6.27
CA VAL A 62 0.02 -2.42 -4.90
C VAL A 62 1.20 -2.47 -3.94
N GLN A 63 1.36 -1.44 -3.12
CA GLN A 63 2.46 -1.33 -2.18
C GLN A 63 2.08 -1.82 -0.78
N ASN A 64 0.98 -1.33 -0.22
CA ASN A 64 0.56 -1.68 1.13
C ASN A 64 -0.87 -2.23 1.15
N TYR A 65 -1.13 -3.14 2.08
CA TYR A 65 -2.43 -3.74 2.38
C TYR A 65 -2.84 -3.40 3.82
N VAL A 66 -4.07 -3.74 4.21
CA VAL A 66 -4.58 -3.50 5.56
C VAL A 66 -3.71 -4.23 6.59
N ASP A 67 -3.40 -3.54 7.69
CA ASP A 67 -2.74 -4.13 8.85
C ASP A 67 -3.74 -4.88 9.74
N HIS A 68 -3.46 -6.17 9.94
CA HIS A 68 -4.23 -7.07 10.80
C HIS A 68 -3.55 -7.32 12.15
N ASP A 69 -2.30 -6.89 12.34
CA ASP A 69 -1.56 -7.06 13.62
C ASP A 69 -0.93 -5.73 14.07
N PRO A 70 -1.74 -4.74 14.52
CA PRO A 70 -1.25 -3.43 14.91
C PRO A 70 -0.15 -3.49 15.96
N GLY A 71 0.96 -2.81 15.67
CA GLY A 71 2.19 -2.77 16.43
C GLY A 71 3.43 -3.09 15.57
N PRO A 72 4.60 -3.29 16.20
CA PRO A 72 5.84 -3.58 15.49
C PRO A 72 5.82 -4.88 14.65
N GLY A 73 4.79 -5.72 14.87
CA GLY A 73 4.57 -6.98 14.17
C GLY A 73 3.82 -6.86 12.85
N ALA A 74 3.26 -5.69 12.52
CA ALA A 74 2.32 -5.40 11.42
C ALA A 74 2.29 -6.45 10.30
N LYS A 75 1.10 -7.02 10.10
CA LYS A 75 0.85 -8.14 9.18
C LYS A 75 -0.30 -7.85 8.24
N ASP A 76 -0.08 -8.10 6.95
CA ASP A 76 -1.18 -8.07 5.98
C ASP A 76 -2.02 -9.35 6.03
N PHE A 77 -3.09 -9.42 5.23
CA PHE A 77 -4.00 -10.57 5.12
C PHE A 77 -3.38 -11.89 4.60
N ARG A 78 -2.07 -11.92 4.33
CA ARG A 78 -1.27 -13.11 4.02
C ARG A 78 -0.17 -13.37 5.06
N CYS A 79 -0.25 -12.73 6.22
CA CYS A 79 0.78 -12.70 7.25
C CYS A 79 2.12 -12.18 6.73
N GLY A 80 2.10 -11.45 5.62
CA GLY A 80 3.26 -10.83 5.02
C GLY A 80 3.53 -9.46 5.61
N THR A 81 4.59 -8.83 5.11
CA THR A 81 5.08 -7.53 5.60
C THR A 81 4.74 -6.38 4.64
N ASN A 82 3.77 -6.56 3.74
CA ASN A 82 3.37 -5.52 2.79
C ASN A 82 2.34 -4.59 3.44
N THR A 83 2.70 -4.08 4.61
CA THR A 83 1.89 -3.17 5.43
C THR A 83 2.82 -2.46 6.42
N TYR A 84 2.25 -1.59 7.24
CA TYR A 84 2.91 -0.96 8.37
C TYR A 84 1.89 -0.72 9.49
N ASP A 85 2.40 -0.45 10.69
CA ASP A 85 1.58 -0.30 11.90
C ASP A 85 0.42 0.69 11.69
N GLY A 86 -0.80 0.17 11.87
CA GLY A 86 -2.03 0.96 11.79
C GLY A 86 -2.48 1.30 10.37
N HIS A 87 -1.89 0.70 9.34
CA HIS A 87 -2.30 0.97 7.96
C HIS A 87 -3.71 0.46 7.66
N GLY A 88 -4.63 1.39 7.38
CA GLY A 88 -6.06 1.12 7.33
C GLY A 88 -6.66 0.97 5.93
N GLY A 89 -5.88 0.57 4.93
CA GLY A 89 -6.37 0.52 3.56
C GLY A 89 -5.42 -0.17 2.61
N ILE A 90 -5.53 0.17 1.32
CA ILE A 90 -4.64 -0.33 0.27
C ILE A 90 -3.99 0.86 -0.42
N ASP A 91 -2.68 0.81 -0.56
CA ASP A 91 -1.92 1.82 -1.30
C ASP A 91 -1.58 1.31 -2.70
N ILE A 92 -2.15 1.95 -3.72
CA ILE A 92 -1.85 1.70 -5.12
C ILE A 92 -0.97 2.82 -5.64
N ARG A 93 0.30 2.50 -5.79
CA ARG A 93 1.36 3.46 -6.08
C ARG A 93 1.64 3.56 -7.57
N ILE A 94 1.83 4.78 -8.06
CA ILE A 94 2.40 5.03 -9.38
C ILE A 94 3.90 5.28 -9.30
N HIS A 95 4.58 5.18 -10.43
CA HIS A 95 6.04 5.10 -10.49
C HIS A 95 6.78 6.33 -9.92
N ASP A 96 6.26 7.51 -10.19
CA ASP A 96 6.94 8.77 -9.92
C ASP A 96 6.00 9.99 -10.09
N MET A 97 6.53 11.16 -9.82
CA MET A 97 5.84 12.44 -9.96
C MET A 97 5.63 12.85 -11.43
N ALA A 98 6.35 12.26 -12.40
CA ALA A 98 6.07 12.52 -13.81
C ALA A 98 4.75 11.85 -14.23
N ALA A 99 4.52 10.61 -13.81
CA ALA A 99 3.24 9.93 -13.96
C ALA A 99 2.11 10.69 -13.22
N GLN A 100 2.38 11.19 -12.01
CA GLN A 100 1.42 12.01 -11.26
C GLN A 100 1.00 13.25 -12.06
N ARG A 101 1.97 14.02 -12.59
CA ARG A 101 1.72 15.22 -13.41
C ARG A 101 1.00 14.92 -14.72
N ALA A 102 1.25 13.74 -15.31
CA ALA A 102 0.52 13.29 -16.50
C ALA A 102 -0.96 12.98 -16.22
N GLY A 103 -1.32 12.78 -14.94
CA GLY A 103 -2.69 12.55 -14.49
C GLY A 103 -3.10 11.09 -14.59
N VAL A 104 -2.95 10.34 -13.49
CA VAL A 104 -3.46 8.96 -13.37
C VAL A 104 -4.80 9.00 -12.64
N ALA A 105 -5.88 8.58 -13.30
CA ALA A 105 -7.22 8.68 -12.72
C ALA A 105 -7.44 7.68 -11.58
N VAL A 106 -8.08 8.15 -10.51
CA VAL A 106 -8.69 7.30 -9.46
C VAL A 106 -10.15 7.08 -9.85
N LEU A 107 -10.59 5.82 -9.79
CA LEU A 107 -11.88 5.35 -10.26
C LEU A 107 -12.73 4.88 -9.08
N ALA A 108 -14.04 5.09 -9.15
CA ALA A 108 -14.98 4.53 -8.18
C ALA A 108 -14.92 2.99 -8.23
N ALA A 109 -14.56 2.35 -7.12
CA ALA A 109 -14.45 0.90 -7.04
C ALA A 109 -15.82 0.20 -7.20
N ALA A 110 -16.90 0.83 -6.76
CA ALA A 110 -18.27 0.35 -6.89
C ALA A 110 -19.24 1.50 -7.14
N PRO A 111 -20.46 1.25 -7.65
CA PRO A 111 -21.46 2.29 -7.82
C PRO A 111 -21.91 2.84 -6.48
N GLY A 112 -22.28 4.12 -6.41
CA GLY A 112 -22.75 4.72 -5.16
C GLY A 112 -23.01 6.22 -5.29
N ARG A 113 -23.28 6.86 -4.16
CA ARG A 113 -23.45 8.31 -4.04
C ARG A 113 -22.20 8.93 -3.44
N VAL A 114 -21.71 10.02 -4.03
CA VAL A 114 -20.66 10.82 -3.41
C VAL A 114 -21.19 11.44 -2.12
N ALA A 115 -20.70 10.98 -0.97
CA ALA A 115 -21.14 11.46 0.34
C ALA A 115 -20.36 12.69 0.80
N ARG A 116 -19.03 12.68 0.62
CA ARG A 116 -18.12 13.70 1.15
C ARG A 116 -16.95 13.93 0.21
N LEU A 117 -16.46 15.16 0.19
CA LEU A 117 -15.28 15.59 -0.57
C LEU A 117 -14.38 16.50 0.28
N ARG A 118 -13.08 16.45 0.02
CA ARG A 118 -12.13 17.48 0.42
C ARG A 118 -11.22 17.80 -0.76
N ASP A 119 -10.95 19.09 -0.95
CA ASP A 119 -9.95 19.59 -1.90
C ASP A 119 -9.19 20.79 -1.29
N GLY A 120 -8.11 21.21 -1.94
CA GLY A 120 -7.31 22.38 -1.60
C GLY A 120 -5.99 22.07 -0.90
N VAL A 121 -5.80 20.86 -0.39
CA VAL A 121 -4.55 20.40 0.25
C VAL A 121 -3.47 20.27 -0.81
N ALA A 122 -2.29 20.84 -0.57
CA ALA A 122 -1.20 20.85 -1.54
C ALA A 122 -0.63 19.43 -1.75
N ASP A 123 -0.19 19.14 -2.98
CA ASP A 123 0.52 17.93 -3.33
C ASP A 123 2.00 18.05 -2.92
N VAL A 124 2.29 17.78 -1.64
CA VAL A 124 3.63 17.86 -1.06
C VAL A 124 3.84 16.71 -0.09
N SER A 125 4.95 15.98 -0.27
CA SER A 125 5.33 14.87 0.61
C SER A 125 5.52 15.32 2.06
N VAL A 126 5.00 14.55 3.01
CA VAL A 126 5.22 14.79 4.45
C VAL A 126 6.68 14.64 4.87
N ARG A 127 7.53 14.04 4.05
CA ARG A 127 8.99 14.07 4.27
C ARG A 127 9.56 15.49 4.18
N THR A 128 8.86 16.38 3.49
CA THR A 128 9.24 17.81 3.32
C THR A 128 8.55 18.70 4.36
N THR A 129 7.25 18.50 4.59
CA THR A 129 6.43 19.39 5.44
C THR A 129 6.32 18.92 6.89
N GLY A 130 6.57 17.65 7.16
CA GLY A 130 6.30 16.98 8.43
C GLY A 130 4.82 16.63 8.61
N ALA A 131 4.54 15.51 9.30
CA ALA A 131 3.17 15.02 9.50
C ALA A 131 2.25 16.03 10.23
N ALA A 132 2.81 16.87 11.10
CA ALA A 132 2.04 17.90 11.81
C ALA A 132 1.40 18.93 10.86
N ALA A 133 1.97 19.16 9.67
CA ALA A 133 1.46 20.12 8.70
C ALA A 133 0.12 19.70 8.06
N VAL A 134 -0.26 18.43 8.19
CA VAL A 134 -1.49 17.85 7.62
C VAL A 134 -2.43 17.29 8.69
N SER A 135 -2.25 17.70 9.96
CA SER A 135 -3.13 17.26 11.05
C SER A 135 -4.58 17.70 10.80
N GLY A 136 -5.52 16.75 10.92
CA GLY A 136 -6.94 16.92 10.56
C GLY A 136 -7.24 16.81 9.05
N ALA A 137 -6.20 16.66 8.23
CA ALA A 137 -6.26 16.48 6.78
C ALA A 137 -5.35 15.33 6.33
N GLU A 138 -5.21 14.28 7.14
CA GLU A 138 -4.32 13.14 6.90
C GLU A 138 -4.66 12.42 5.59
N CYS A 139 -5.95 12.31 5.27
CA CYS A 139 -6.42 11.80 3.97
C CYS A 139 -6.08 12.74 2.78
N GLY A 140 -5.68 13.99 3.04
CA GLY A 140 -5.46 14.99 2.00
C GLY A 140 -6.75 15.36 1.28
N ASN A 141 -6.63 15.64 -0.02
CA ASN A 141 -7.80 15.70 -0.89
C ASN A 141 -8.37 14.29 -1.05
N GLY A 142 -9.69 14.17 -1.00
CA GLY A 142 -10.30 12.86 -0.90
C GLY A 142 -11.79 12.83 -1.25
N VAL A 143 -12.27 11.63 -1.53
CA VAL A 143 -13.67 11.33 -1.83
C VAL A 143 -14.15 10.22 -0.93
N VAL A 144 -15.39 10.32 -0.44
CA VAL A 144 -16.13 9.19 0.13
C VAL A 144 -17.34 8.90 -0.76
N VAL A 145 -17.48 7.63 -1.16
CA VAL A 145 -18.64 7.12 -1.87
C VAL A 145 -19.41 6.21 -0.94
N ASP A 146 -20.68 6.52 -0.72
CA ASP A 146 -21.66 5.72 0.01
C ASP A 146 -22.32 4.73 -0.97
N HIS A 147 -22.28 3.44 -0.62
CA HIS A 147 -22.80 2.34 -1.42
C HIS A 147 -24.17 1.84 -0.93
N GLY A 148 -24.73 2.45 0.12
CA GLY A 148 -25.92 1.96 0.80
C GLY A 148 -25.59 0.96 1.90
N ASP A 149 -26.58 0.70 2.76
CA ASP A 149 -26.50 -0.29 3.86
C ASP A 149 -25.27 -0.13 4.77
N GLY A 150 -24.82 1.12 4.95
CA GLY A 150 -23.67 1.46 5.79
C GLY A 150 -22.30 1.19 5.16
N TRP A 151 -22.23 0.76 3.91
CA TRP A 151 -20.97 0.55 3.18
C TRP A 151 -20.43 1.83 2.56
N GLU A 152 -19.15 2.11 2.77
CA GLU A 152 -18.47 3.27 2.17
C GLU A 152 -17.10 2.86 1.61
N THR A 153 -16.68 3.51 0.53
CA THR A 153 -15.28 3.56 0.10
C THR A 153 -14.74 4.98 0.25
N GLN A 154 -13.54 5.11 0.82
CA GLN A 154 -12.81 6.37 0.92
C GLN A 154 -11.56 6.32 0.05
N TYR A 155 -11.33 7.38 -0.72
CA TYR A 155 -10.17 7.56 -1.60
C TYR A 155 -9.39 8.78 -1.11
N CYS A 156 -8.12 8.60 -0.77
CA CYS A 156 -7.25 9.62 -0.19
C CYS A 156 -6.04 9.93 -1.09
N HIS A 157 -5.32 11.00 -0.73
CA HIS A 157 -4.10 11.49 -1.38
C HIS A 157 -4.31 11.93 -2.83
N LEU A 158 -5.50 12.46 -3.14
CA LEU A 158 -5.86 12.90 -4.48
C LEU A 158 -5.16 14.22 -4.85
N ALA A 159 -4.95 14.43 -6.14
CA ALA A 159 -4.29 15.65 -6.63
C ALA A 159 -5.17 16.88 -6.39
N LYS A 160 -4.54 17.97 -5.96
CA LYS A 160 -5.24 19.24 -5.70
C LYS A 160 -5.93 19.74 -6.95
N GLY A 161 -7.22 20.08 -6.85
CA GLY A 161 -8.01 20.60 -7.96
C GLY A 161 -8.36 19.56 -9.03
N SER A 162 -8.20 18.26 -8.75
CA SER A 162 -8.44 17.19 -9.73
C SER A 162 -9.81 16.51 -9.61
N LEU A 163 -10.61 16.84 -8.60
CA LEU A 163 -11.94 16.27 -8.40
C LEU A 163 -12.85 16.56 -9.62
N LYS A 164 -13.51 15.52 -10.13
CA LYS A 164 -14.39 15.59 -11.32
C LYS A 164 -15.87 15.43 -10.99
N ILE A 165 -16.20 15.34 -9.71
CA ILE A 165 -17.52 14.99 -9.20
C ILE A 165 -17.97 15.94 -8.09
N ALA A 166 -19.26 15.93 -7.77
CA ALA A 166 -19.85 16.76 -6.71
C ALA A 166 -20.49 15.91 -5.59
N VAL A 167 -20.61 16.49 -4.40
CA VAL A 167 -21.38 15.87 -3.30
C VAL A 167 -22.82 15.64 -3.75
N GLY A 168 -23.34 14.43 -3.48
CA GLY A 168 -24.67 14.00 -3.89
C GLY A 168 -24.72 13.39 -5.30
N GLU A 169 -23.65 13.43 -6.09
CA GLU A 169 -23.61 12.80 -7.41
C GLU A 169 -23.66 11.27 -7.32
N GLN A 170 -24.37 10.63 -8.25
CA GLN A 170 -24.32 9.17 -8.42
C GLN A 170 -23.16 8.81 -9.33
N VAL A 171 -22.32 7.87 -8.91
CA VAL A 171 -21.18 7.38 -9.68
C VAL A 171 -21.36 5.91 -10.03
N ALA A 172 -20.93 5.52 -11.23
CA ALA A 172 -20.83 4.12 -11.62
C ALA A 172 -19.46 3.53 -11.23
N ALA A 173 -19.36 2.20 -11.08
CA ALA A 173 -18.07 1.53 -10.97
C ALA A 173 -17.19 1.85 -12.19
N GLY A 174 -15.92 2.19 -11.97
CA GLY A 174 -14.99 2.61 -13.00
C GLY A 174 -15.12 4.08 -13.43
N GLN A 175 -16.08 4.84 -12.89
CA GLN A 175 -16.20 6.27 -13.18
C GLN A 175 -15.00 7.04 -12.59
N PRO A 176 -14.31 7.89 -13.36
CA PRO A 176 -13.25 8.74 -12.82
C PRO A 176 -13.76 9.71 -11.74
N LEU A 177 -13.12 9.68 -10.57
CA LEU A 177 -13.41 10.55 -9.43
C LEU A 177 -12.46 11.75 -9.38
N ALA A 178 -11.17 11.48 -9.58
CA ALA A 178 -10.08 12.44 -9.45
C ALA A 178 -8.80 11.91 -10.13
N ASN A 179 -7.66 12.56 -9.91
CA ASN A 179 -6.35 12.00 -10.23
C ASN A 179 -5.55 11.69 -8.95
N ILE A 180 -4.61 10.76 -9.04
CA ILE A 180 -3.62 10.48 -7.99
C ILE A 180 -2.79 11.75 -7.73
N GLY A 181 -2.59 12.07 -6.46
CA GLY A 181 -1.80 13.21 -6.00
C GLY A 181 -0.72 12.82 -5.00
N LEU A 182 -0.35 13.79 -4.18
CA LEU A 182 0.63 13.69 -3.08
C LEU A 182 0.14 14.51 -1.88
N SER A 183 -1.17 14.64 -1.70
CA SER A 183 -1.76 15.46 -0.63
C SER A 183 -2.00 14.66 0.65
N GLY A 184 -1.95 15.33 1.80
CA GLY A 184 -2.18 14.69 3.10
C GLY A 184 -0.95 13.96 3.64
N ASN A 185 -1.17 12.95 4.48
CA ASN A 185 -0.11 12.21 5.16
C ASN A 185 0.50 11.12 4.26
N THR A 186 1.21 11.54 3.21
CA THR A 186 1.78 10.66 2.19
C THR A 186 3.21 11.05 1.84
N GLU A 187 4.05 10.06 1.56
CA GLU A 187 5.45 10.27 1.19
C GLU A 187 5.73 10.15 -0.31
N TYR A 188 4.79 9.59 -1.08
CA TYR A 188 4.94 9.25 -2.51
C TYR A 188 3.59 9.22 -3.24
N PRO A 189 3.53 9.40 -4.57
CA PRO A 189 2.26 9.48 -5.28
C PRO A 189 1.55 8.13 -5.35
N HIS A 190 0.38 8.05 -4.74
CA HIS A 190 -0.45 6.84 -4.70
C HIS A 190 -1.92 7.17 -4.44
N ALA A 191 -2.81 6.22 -4.72
CA ALA A 191 -4.17 6.22 -4.21
C ALA A 191 -4.23 5.34 -2.96
N HIS A 192 -4.73 5.88 -1.85
CA HIS A 192 -5.10 5.08 -0.68
C HIS A 192 -6.61 4.85 -0.66
N ILE A 193 -7.02 3.58 -0.59
CA ILE A 193 -8.43 3.19 -0.53
C ILE A 193 -8.73 2.47 0.79
N THR A 194 -9.73 2.97 1.52
CA THR A 194 -10.30 2.31 2.70
C THR A 194 -11.73 1.87 2.41
N VAL A 195 -12.09 0.65 2.82
CA VAL A 195 -13.47 0.17 2.83
C VAL A 195 -14.00 0.19 4.26
N ARG A 196 -15.23 0.66 4.45
CA ARG A 196 -15.90 0.66 5.75
C ARG A 196 -17.31 0.08 5.65
N HIS A 197 -17.75 -0.53 6.73
CA HIS A 197 -19.14 -0.92 6.96
C HIS A 197 -19.56 -0.44 8.35
N ASN A 198 -20.59 0.39 8.43
CA ASN A 198 -21.06 1.01 9.68
C ASN A 198 -19.91 1.69 10.47
N SER A 199 -19.08 2.46 9.76
CA SER A 199 -17.86 3.12 10.26
C SER A 199 -16.70 2.22 10.67
N ALA A 200 -16.89 0.90 10.74
CA ALA A 200 -15.80 -0.04 10.99
C ALA A 200 -15.00 -0.29 9.70
N MET A 201 -13.68 -0.31 9.81
CA MET A 201 -12.80 -0.67 8.70
C MET A 201 -12.98 -2.14 8.32
N VAL A 202 -12.99 -2.41 7.02
CA VAL A 202 -13.05 -3.76 6.45
C VAL A 202 -11.87 -3.93 5.51
N ASP A 203 -11.13 -5.03 5.65
CA ASP A 203 -10.16 -5.41 4.61
C ASP A 203 -10.92 -6.02 3.42
N PRO A 204 -10.89 -5.40 2.23
CA PRO A 204 -11.57 -5.94 1.07
C PRO A 204 -10.94 -7.23 0.52
N PHE A 205 -9.71 -7.59 0.89
CA PHE A 205 -9.12 -8.91 0.57
C PHE A 205 -9.55 -9.99 1.56
N ALA A 206 -9.95 -9.60 2.77
CA ALA A 206 -10.20 -10.50 3.89
C ALA A 206 -11.42 -10.09 4.76
N PRO A 207 -12.60 -9.84 4.17
CA PRO A 207 -13.72 -9.23 4.88
C PRO A 207 -14.34 -10.11 5.98
N ALA A 208 -14.03 -11.42 5.97
CA ALA A 208 -14.51 -12.40 6.95
C ALA A 208 -13.40 -12.87 7.91
N LEU A 209 -12.22 -12.26 7.85
CA LEU A 209 -11.09 -12.65 8.70
C LEU A 209 -11.33 -12.17 10.14
N ALA A 210 -11.04 -13.04 11.11
CA ALA A 210 -11.18 -12.69 12.51
C ALA A 210 -10.15 -11.60 12.90
N PRO A 211 -10.44 -10.76 13.91
CA PRO A 211 -9.46 -9.81 14.41
C PRO A 211 -8.13 -10.48 14.77
N ALA A 212 -7.01 -9.85 14.42
CA ALA A 212 -5.64 -10.37 14.62
C ALA A 212 -5.28 -11.64 13.82
N ALA A 213 -6.18 -12.20 13.01
CA ALA A 213 -5.81 -13.24 12.05
C ALA A 213 -5.27 -12.58 10.78
N CYS A 214 -4.29 -13.21 10.14
CA CYS A 214 -3.61 -12.66 8.97
C CYS A 214 -3.51 -13.66 7.80
N ASP A 215 -4.19 -14.81 7.83
CA ASP A 215 -4.10 -15.80 6.76
C ASP A 215 -5.47 -16.20 6.25
N VAL A 216 -5.78 -15.79 5.01
CA VAL A 216 -6.98 -16.23 4.29
C VAL A 216 -6.80 -17.56 3.55
N GLY A 217 -5.64 -18.20 3.69
CA GLY A 217 -5.25 -19.37 2.89
C GLY A 217 -5.04 -19.00 1.42
N THR A 218 -5.02 -19.99 0.53
CA THR A 218 -4.81 -19.76 -0.92
C THR A 218 -6.07 -19.32 -1.68
N GLY A 219 -7.23 -19.28 -1.02
CA GLY A 219 -8.53 -19.03 -1.65
C GLY A 219 -9.20 -17.74 -1.18
N GLY A 220 -9.89 -17.07 -2.10
CA GLY A 220 -10.73 -15.91 -1.80
C GLY A 220 -10.34 -14.68 -2.62
N ARG A 221 -11.34 -14.09 -3.28
CA ARG A 221 -11.20 -12.80 -3.97
C ARG A 221 -11.60 -11.63 -3.05
N GLY A 222 -11.93 -11.93 -1.80
CA GLY A 222 -12.56 -10.99 -0.88
C GLY A 222 -13.79 -10.33 -1.54
N MET A 223 -13.84 -9.01 -1.49
CA MET A 223 -14.88 -8.17 -2.10
C MET A 223 -14.61 -7.84 -3.57
N TRP A 224 -13.47 -8.26 -4.13
CA TRP A 224 -13.04 -7.89 -5.48
C TRP A 224 -13.69 -8.74 -6.57
N ARG A 225 -14.07 -8.09 -7.66
CA ARG A 225 -14.41 -8.76 -8.92
C ARG A 225 -13.19 -9.52 -9.46
N PRO A 226 -13.39 -10.62 -10.22
CA PRO A 226 -12.29 -11.49 -10.66
C PRO A 226 -11.13 -10.75 -11.32
N GLN A 227 -11.42 -9.86 -12.28
CA GLN A 227 -10.41 -9.07 -12.98
C GLN A 227 -9.56 -8.20 -12.02
N ALA A 228 -10.19 -7.59 -11.02
CA ALA A 228 -9.49 -6.76 -10.04
C ALA A 228 -8.66 -7.61 -9.08
N ALA A 229 -9.20 -8.75 -8.63
CA ALA A 229 -8.47 -9.69 -7.80
C ALA A 229 -7.23 -10.26 -8.51
N ASP A 230 -7.36 -10.62 -9.79
CA ASP A 230 -6.26 -11.14 -10.60
C ASP A 230 -5.18 -10.06 -10.84
N ALA A 231 -5.60 -8.82 -11.13
CA ALA A 231 -4.67 -7.70 -11.29
C ALA A 231 -3.89 -7.38 -10.01
N MET A 232 -4.51 -7.58 -8.84
CA MET A 232 -3.93 -7.33 -7.52
C MET A 232 -3.47 -8.61 -6.81
N ALA A 233 -3.18 -9.66 -7.56
CA ALA A 233 -2.62 -10.89 -7.01
C ALA A 233 -1.42 -10.58 -6.11
N TYR A 234 -1.40 -11.16 -4.92
CA TYR A 234 -0.41 -10.83 -3.89
C TYR A 234 1.01 -11.12 -4.37
N LYS A 235 1.91 -10.14 -4.24
CA LYS A 235 3.32 -10.24 -4.63
C LYS A 235 4.22 -10.13 -3.41
N THR A 236 5.20 -11.02 -3.29
CA THR A 236 6.23 -10.98 -2.25
C THR A 236 7.49 -10.24 -2.74
N GLY A 237 7.26 -9.06 -3.33
CA GLY A 237 8.29 -8.23 -3.95
C GLY A 237 7.94 -7.85 -5.40
N ALA A 238 8.26 -6.63 -5.80
CA ALA A 238 8.04 -6.15 -7.16
C ALA A 238 9.10 -5.11 -7.58
N VAL A 239 9.31 -4.97 -8.89
CA VAL A 239 10.10 -3.86 -9.45
C VAL A 239 9.16 -2.72 -9.81
N LEU A 240 9.28 -1.61 -9.10
CA LEU A 240 8.51 -0.39 -9.32
C LEU A 240 9.11 0.49 -10.43
N ASN A 241 10.43 0.71 -10.40
CA ASN A 241 11.13 1.46 -11.45
C ASN A 241 12.36 0.67 -11.89
N ALA A 242 12.64 0.69 -13.20
CA ALA A 242 13.89 0.20 -13.75
C ALA A 242 14.21 0.99 -15.01
N GLY A 243 15.50 1.25 -15.24
CA GLY A 243 15.92 2.01 -16.41
C GLY A 243 17.41 2.18 -16.49
N PHE A 244 17.82 2.87 -17.54
CA PHE A 244 19.21 3.28 -17.74
C PHE A 244 19.36 4.80 -17.53
N ALA A 245 20.52 5.20 -17.04
CA ALA A 245 20.89 6.59 -16.82
C ALA A 245 22.32 6.88 -17.30
N ASP A 246 22.60 8.14 -17.59
CA ASP A 246 23.93 8.65 -17.98
C ASP A 246 24.85 9.00 -16.79
N ALA A 247 24.32 8.90 -15.57
CA ALA A 247 24.98 9.19 -14.31
C ALA A 247 24.41 8.33 -13.16
N PRO A 248 25.10 8.24 -12.00
CA PRO A 248 24.54 7.61 -10.81
C PRO A 248 23.22 8.26 -10.40
N VAL A 249 22.26 7.45 -9.94
CA VAL A 249 20.91 7.91 -9.60
C VAL A 249 20.66 7.86 -8.09
N SER A 250 19.74 8.71 -7.62
CA SER A 250 19.22 8.70 -6.25
C SER A 250 17.74 8.31 -6.23
N MET A 251 17.24 7.90 -5.06
CA MET A 251 15.82 7.63 -4.85
C MET A 251 14.95 8.83 -5.19
N ASP A 252 15.37 10.03 -4.78
CA ASP A 252 14.63 11.26 -5.02
C ASP A 252 14.58 11.62 -6.51
N ALA A 253 15.67 11.35 -7.26
CA ALA A 253 15.68 11.57 -8.71
C ALA A 253 14.74 10.61 -9.45
N ILE A 254 14.67 9.35 -9.01
CA ILE A 254 13.70 8.37 -9.53
C ILE A 254 12.28 8.83 -9.20
N GLU A 255 12.01 9.22 -7.96
CA GLU A 255 10.70 9.72 -7.54
C GLU A 255 10.26 10.96 -8.32
N ALA A 256 11.19 11.86 -8.64
CA ALA A 256 10.88 13.05 -9.42
C ALA A 256 10.48 12.75 -10.88
N GLY A 257 10.87 11.58 -11.40
CA GLY A 257 10.67 11.17 -12.80
C GLY A 257 11.62 11.84 -13.78
N GLY A 258 12.78 12.33 -13.30
CA GLY A 258 13.72 13.18 -14.06
C GLY A 258 15.03 12.48 -14.47
N ILE A 259 14.98 11.18 -14.78
CA ILE A 259 16.18 10.42 -15.13
C ILE A 259 16.56 10.65 -16.59
N THR A 260 17.78 11.12 -16.82
CA THR A 260 18.30 11.34 -18.18
C THR A 260 18.76 10.02 -18.79
N ALA A 261 18.19 9.66 -19.94
CA ALA A 261 18.57 8.46 -20.67
C ALA A 261 20.00 8.57 -21.23
N PRO A 262 20.78 7.49 -21.22
CA PRO A 262 22.13 7.51 -21.79
C PRO A 262 22.12 7.60 -23.31
N THR A 263 23.21 8.13 -23.83
CA THR A 263 23.55 8.21 -25.25
C THR A 263 24.91 7.57 -25.48
N THR A 264 25.32 7.45 -26.75
CA THR A 264 26.68 7.00 -27.07
C THR A 264 27.77 7.91 -26.50
N ALA A 265 27.46 9.18 -26.23
CA ALA A 265 28.39 10.16 -25.67
C ALA A 265 28.33 10.25 -24.13
N SER A 266 27.46 9.49 -23.47
CA SER A 266 27.28 9.60 -22.02
C SER A 266 28.56 9.22 -21.25
N PRO A 267 28.94 9.99 -20.22
CA PRO A 267 30.16 9.74 -19.45
C PRO A 267 30.08 8.44 -18.63
N MET A 268 28.87 7.98 -18.34
CA MET A 268 28.59 6.71 -17.69
C MET A 268 27.44 6.00 -18.37
N LEU A 269 27.44 4.67 -18.25
CA LEU A 269 26.27 3.85 -18.50
C LEU A 269 25.89 3.21 -17.17
N VAL A 270 24.72 3.58 -16.65
CA VAL A 270 24.19 3.10 -15.38
C VAL A 270 22.87 2.40 -15.65
N ALA A 271 22.65 1.25 -15.03
CA ALA A 271 21.33 0.64 -14.89
C ALA A 271 20.91 0.75 -13.43
N TYR A 272 19.65 1.08 -13.19
CA TYR A 272 19.09 1.22 -11.86
C TYR A 272 17.78 0.45 -11.72
N VAL A 273 17.48 0.06 -10.49
CA VAL A 273 16.22 -0.55 -10.10
C VAL A 273 15.79 -0.01 -8.75
N ARG A 274 14.50 0.33 -8.65
CA ARG A 274 13.77 0.50 -7.39
C ARG A 274 12.77 -0.63 -7.24
N ALA A 275 13.01 -1.49 -6.27
CA ALA A 275 12.10 -2.56 -5.87
C ALA A 275 11.31 -2.16 -4.63
N ILE A 276 10.15 -2.78 -4.46
CA ILE A 276 9.29 -2.62 -3.27
C ILE A 276 9.01 -3.98 -2.65
N ASN A 277 8.68 -3.97 -1.36
CA ASN A 277 8.21 -5.14 -0.62
C ASN A 277 9.21 -6.32 -0.62
N LEU A 278 10.50 -6.01 -0.45
CA LEU A 278 11.54 -7.03 -0.32
C LEU A 278 11.60 -7.54 1.13
N HIS A 279 11.99 -8.80 1.29
CA HIS A 279 12.05 -9.49 2.58
C HIS A 279 13.46 -9.45 3.18
N GLY A 280 13.56 -9.60 4.50
CA GLY A 280 14.84 -9.88 5.14
C GLY A 280 15.44 -11.17 4.59
N GLY A 281 16.75 -11.17 4.33
CA GLY A 281 17.48 -12.28 3.73
C GLY A 281 17.47 -12.29 2.19
N ASP A 282 16.65 -11.47 1.53
CA ASP A 282 16.68 -11.36 0.06
C ASP A 282 18.06 -10.87 -0.40
N VAL A 283 18.57 -11.43 -1.49
CA VAL A 283 19.85 -11.06 -2.13
C VAL A 283 19.57 -10.45 -3.50
N GLN A 284 20.06 -9.24 -3.74
CA GLN A 284 19.82 -8.50 -4.98
C GLN A 284 21.06 -8.54 -5.88
N GLU A 285 20.84 -8.77 -7.17
CA GLU A 285 21.88 -8.73 -8.21
C GLU A 285 21.38 -7.95 -9.42
N LEU A 286 22.23 -7.09 -9.97
CA LEU A 286 21.97 -6.32 -11.18
C LEU A 286 23.17 -6.45 -12.13
N THR A 287 22.92 -6.87 -13.36
CA THR A 287 23.95 -7.04 -14.39
C THR A 287 23.55 -6.29 -15.65
N ILE A 288 24.51 -5.58 -16.24
CA ILE A 288 24.43 -4.96 -17.57
C ILE A 288 25.24 -5.80 -18.54
N VAL A 289 24.67 -6.12 -19.69
CA VAL A 289 25.30 -6.79 -20.82
C VAL A 289 25.28 -5.83 -22.02
N GLY A 290 26.43 -5.72 -22.70
CA GLY A 290 26.58 -4.89 -23.89
C GLY A 290 26.09 -5.58 -25.16
N PRO A 291 26.11 -4.87 -26.30
CA PRO A 291 25.62 -5.38 -27.59
C PRO A 291 26.45 -6.56 -28.13
N ASP A 292 27.69 -6.75 -27.65
CA ASP A 292 28.54 -7.90 -27.97
C ASP A 292 28.29 -9.12 -27.06
N GLY A 293 27.28 -9.05 -26.18
CA GLY A 293 26.95 -10.10 -25.22
C GLY A 293 27.86 -10.16 -24.00
N ARG A 294 28.82 -9.24 -23.85
CA ARG A 294 29.74 -9.24 -22.70
C ARG A 294 29.21 -8.42 -21.53
N PRO A 295 29.49 -8.82 -20.27
CA PRO A 295 29.14 -8.01 -19.10
C PRO A 295 29.85 -6.64 -19.13
N VAL A 296 29.08 -5.58 -18.93
CA VAL A 296 29.58 -4.21 -18.78
C VAL A 296 29.81 -3.89 -17.30
N ALA A 297 28.84 -4.23 -16.45
CA ALA A 297 28.91 -4.06 -15.01
C ALA A 297 27.99 -5.08 -14.33
N THR A 298 28.42 -5.64 -13.21
CA THR A 298 27.63 -6.49 -12.34
C THR A 298 27.82 -6.02 -10.91
N GLY A 299 26.73 -5.98 -10.15
CA GLY A 299 26.76 -5.65 -8.73
C GLY A 299 25.74 -6.52 -7.99
N GLY A 300 26.18 -7.07 -6.87
CA GLY A 300 25.35 -7.77 -5.92
C GLY A 300 25.37 -7.05 -4.57
N GLN A 301 24.32 -7.27 -3.78
CA GLN A 301 24.22 -6.73 -2.43
C GLN A 301 24.12 -7.90 -1.44
N PRO A 302 24.71 -7.78 -0.24
CA PRO A 302 24.51 -8.77 0.82
C PRO A 302 23.01 -9.00 1.11
N PRO A 303 22.65 -10.14 1.74
CA PRO A 303 21.29 -10.36 2.18
C PRO A 303 20.76 -9.17 2.98
N LEU A 304 19.51 -8.76 2.71
CA LEU A 304 18.88 -7.67 3.45
C LEU A 304 18.79 -8.02 4.94
N ASP A 305 19.14 -7.06 5.79
CA ASP A 305 19.07 -7.17 7.24
C ASP A 305 17.63 -7.33 7.78
N ARG A 306 16.67 -6.76 7.05
CA ARG A 306 15.24 -6.77 7.35
C ARG A 306 14.42 -6.54 6.09
N ALA A 307 13.10 -6.70 6.21
CA ALA A 307 12.19 -6.29 5.15
C ALA A 307 12.36 -4.80 4.79
N LYS A 308 12.24 -4.51 3.50
CA LYS A 308 12.35 -3.16 2.94
C LYS A 308 11.08 -2.88 2.13
N ALA A 309 10.27 -1.94 2.61
CA ALA A 309 9.14 -1.40 1.84
C ALA A 309 9.60 -0.86 0.48
N GLN A 310 10.80 -0.29 0.42
CA GLN A 310 11.46 0.16 -0.80
C GLN A 310 12.97 -0.08 -0.72
N TYR A 311 13.56 -0.48 -1.84
CA TYR A 311 14.99 -0.73 -1.98
C TYR A 311 15.47 -0.26 -3.35
N MET A 312 16.57 0.48 -3.41
CA MET A 312 17.18 0.91 -4.67
C MET A 312 18.61 0.42 -4.78
N THR A 313 18.94 -0.06 -5.96
CA THR A 313 20.31 -0.37 -6.35
C THR A 313 20.57 0.12 -7.76
N PHE A 314 21.83 0.40 -8.06
CA PHE A 314 22.29 0.68 -9.41
C PHE A 314 23.69 0.09 -9.60
N VAL A 315 24.02 -0.20 -10.84
CA VAL A 315 25.37 -0.60 -11.27
C VAL A 315 25.71 0.18 -12.52
N GLY A 316 26.99 0.42 -12.76
CA GLY A 316 27.37 1.14 -13.95
C GLY A 316 28.87 1.21 -14.15
N LYS A 317 29.25 1.73 -15.30
CA LYS A 317 30.65 1.87 -15.72
C LYS A 317 30.87 3.23 -16.36
N ARG A 318 32.03 3.83 -16.09
CA ARG A 318 32.48 5.06 -16.78
C ARG A 318 32.95 4.72 -18.20
N ALA A 319 32.69 5.61 -19.15
CA ALA A 319 33.23 5.49 -20.49
C ALA A 319 34.77 5.50 -20.43
N THR A 320 35.41 4.58 -21.16
CA THR A 320 36.88 4.49 -21.25
C THR A 320 37.40 4.96 -22.62
N GLY A 321 36.51 5.30 -23.55
CA GLY A 321 36.82 5.78 -24.89
C GLY A 321 35.88 6.91 -25.30
N ALA A 322 35.98 7.36 -26.55
CA ALA A 322 35.23 8.51 -27.04
C ALA A 322 33.70 8.28 -27.11
N ALA A 323 33.25 7.03 -27.25
CA ALA A 323 31.82 6.70 -27.30
C ALA A 323 31.57 5.25 -26.83
N TRP A 324 30.36 5.01 -26.31
CA TRP A 324 29.84 3.67 -26.11
C TRP A 324 29.57 2.98 -27.45
N PRO A 325 29.87 1.68 -27.59
CA PRO A 325 29.43 0.90 -28.74
C PRO A 325 27.93 1.08 -29.02
N LYS A 326 27.57 1.28 -30.28
CA LYS A 326 26.16 1.35 -30.68
C LYS A 326 25.50 -0.02 -30.53
N GLY A 327 24.22 -0.03 -30.19
CA GLY A 327 23.42 -1.25 -30.10
C GLY A 327 22.58 -1.35 -28.82
N GLU A 328 21.99 -2.52 -28.60
CA GLU A 328 21.15 -2.80 -27.43
C GLU A 328 22.02 -3.18 -26.23
N TYR A 329 21.81 -2.48 -25.13
CA TYR A 329 22.31 -2.84 -23.80
C TYR A 329 21.17 -3.41 -23.00
N ARG A 330 21.40 -4.55 -22.36
CA ARG A 330 20.40 -5.26 -21.56
C ARG A 330 20.82 -5.28 -20.11
N ALA A 331 19.91 -4.93 -19.22
CA ALA A 331 20.08 -5.09 -17.79
C ALA A 331 19.12 -6.15 -17.26
N THR A 332 19.62 -6.99 -16.37
CA THR A 332 18.84 -8.02 -15.68
C THR A 332 19.00 -7.85 -14.18
N TYR A 333 17.87 -7.64 -13.50
CA TYR A 333 17.76 -7.59 -12.05
C TYR A 333 17.16 -8.89 -11.52
N VAL A 334 17.77 -9.45 -10.48
CA VAL A 334 17.31 -10.67 -9.83
C VAL A 334 17.34 -10.48 -8.32
N VAL A 335 16.24 -10.85 -7.65
CA VAL A 335 16.18 -11.03 -6.20
C VAL A 335 16.07 -12.51 -5.91
N ARG A 336 17.04 -13.05 -5.18
CA ARG A 336 17.00 -14.43 -4.67
C ARG A 336 16.51 -14.46 -3.23
N ARG A 337 15.58 -15.36 -2.94
CA ARG A 337 15.09 -15.67 -1.60
C ARG A 337 15.39 -17.13 -1.31
N GLY A 338 16.40 -17.40 -0.49
CA GLY A 338 16.98 -18.74 -0.40
C GLY A 338 17.50 -19.20 -1.78
N SER A 339 17.02 -20.34 -2.25
CA SER A 339 17.36 -20.89 -3.56
C SER A 339 16.46 -20.41 -4.71
N GLU A 340 15.36 -19.71 -4.41
CA GLU A 340 14.35 -19.34 -5.41
C GLU A 340 14.57 -17.92 -5.94
N THR A 341 14.14 -17.68 -7.18
CA THR A 341 14.05 -16.31 -7.73
C THR A 341 12.72 -15.71 -7.32
N ALA A 342 12.74 -14.76 -6.38
CA ALA A 342 11.55 -14.09 -5.87
C ALA A 342 11.08 -12.97 -6.82
N VAL A 343 12.02 -12.22 -7.39
CA VAL A 343 11.75 -11.12 -8.33
C VAL A 343 12.76 -11.17 -9.45
N SER A 344 12.33 -10.98 -10.69
CA SER A 344 13.22 -10.81 -11.84
C SER A 344 12.67 -9.78 -12.81
N ARG A 345 13.53 -8.92 -13.35
CA ARG A 345 13.18 -7.95 -14.38
C ARG A 345 14.34 -7.78 -15.35
N THR A 346 14.03 -7.90 -16.64
CA THR A 346 14.94 -7.55 -17.74
C THR A 346 14.42 -6.29 -18.42
N PHE A 347 15.32 -5.36 -18.71
CA PHE A 347 15.03 -4.13 -19.44
C PHE A 347 16.23 -3.75 -20.33
N SER A 348 16.01 -2.92 -21.34
CA SER A 348 17.08 -2.55 -22.26
C SER A 348 17.03 -1.08 -22.66
N VAL A 349 18.16 -0.59 -23.15
CA VAL A 349 18.29 0.71 -23.82
C VAL A 349 19.08 0.51 -25.11
N ARG A 350 18.71 1.22 -26.17
CA ARG A 350 19.51 1.27 -27.40
C ARG A 350 20.32 2.56 -27.41
N LEU A 351 21.62 2.44 -27.65
CA LEU A 351 22.52 3.59 -27.82
C LEU A 351 22.83 3.78 -29.31
N GLY A 352 22.57 4.98 -29.82
CA GLY A 352 22.63 5.29 -31.25
C GLY A 352 21.36 4.85 -31.99
N ASP A 353 21.31 5.19 -33.29
CA ASP A 353 20.22 4.79 -34.19
C ASP A 353 20.09 3.26 -34.32
#